data_AF-A0A1C5XNA4-F1
#
_entry.id   AF-A0A1C5XNA4-F1
#
_cell.length_a   1.000
_cell.length_b   1.000
_cell.length_c   1.000
_cell.angle_alpha   90.00
_cell.angle_beta   90.00
_cell.angle_gamma   90.00
#
_symmetry.space_group_name_H-M   'P 1'
#
loop_
_entity.id
_entity.type
_entity.pdbx_description
1 polymer ?
#
loop_
_entity_poly.entity_id
_entity_poly.type
_entity_poly.pdbx_seq_one_letter_code
_entity_poly.pdbx_strand_id
1 'polypeptide(L)'
;MSALHNTAHPSVGLERPPSRLPVLDDFNALCCLLVIMIHVMSLGITDADPTSWQGAVVFVPWLLSRCAVPGFLFSGGMKMGLELARDTLSPYGPYILRRAKKVYFPYLFWTLFYYLCFLPIGYVRGSLAELANYLWFGSLSAQFYYVLVVMQLYLLRPLWRQLVRRVGWLAGCAGALVVMLAALWLQGAAARALPWFAPYQGKLFITYLFYWVAGLYAGYLRPERPAPARRLWAILGSGLVVLTYLGLCYLEFSAGVVFFNLELMKPLSNLLSIYLLMELCAALKNCGPLLRRFLNWLYQASLFVFFVHCLVLTYATAILQKLGVHSLSLLLIGRLVAAYLGSFLLYWLWTRLRQTIHPR
;
A
#
# COMPACT_ATOMS: atom_id res chain seq x y z
N MET A 1 -9.20 48.97 24.24
CA MET A 1 -9.69 48.19 23.08
C MET A 1 -8.50 47.68 22.29
N SER A 2 -8.40 46.35 22.22
CA SER A 2 -7.62 45.49 21.29
C SER A 2 -6.13 45.80 21.09
N ALA A 3 -5.27 45.30 21.98
CA ALA A 3 -4.35 44.21 21.62
C ALA A 3 -5.00 43.02 20.91
N LEU A 4 -4.50 42.64 19.72
CA LEU A 4 -4.63 41.29 19.15
C LEU A 4 -3.45 40.97 18.21
N HIS A 5 -2.63 40.02 18.68
CA HIS A 5 -1.95 38.95 17.94
C HIS A 5 -0.99 39.29 16.79
N ASN A 6 0.29 39.43 17.16
CA ASN A 6 1.41 39.02 16.32
C ASN A 6 2.11 37.84 17.02
N THR A 7 1.59 36.62 16.89
CA THR A 7 2.26 35.41 17.40
C THR A 7 3.17 34.86 16.32
N ALA A 8 4.39 35.40 16.26
CA ALA A 8 5.52 34.76 15.62
C ALA A 8 5.80 33.44 16.34
N HIS A 9 5.71 32.32 15.62
CA HIS A 9 6.20 31.04 16.12
C HIS A 9 7.72 31.13 16.29
N PRO A 10 8.28 30.86 17.48
CA PRO A 10 9.72 30.89 17.69
C PRO A 10 10.37 29.78 16.86
N SER A 11 11.39 30.15 16.08
CA SER A 11 12.26 29.26 15.34
C SER A 11 13.06 28.39 16.32
N VAL A 12 12.47 27.28 16.74
CA VAL A 12 13.18 26.19 17.43
C VAL A 12 14.29 25.71 16.50
N GLY A 13 15.53 25.75 16.97
CA GLY A 13 16.70 25.25 16.26
C GLY A 13 16.45 23.82 15.76
N LEU A 14 16.20 23.71 14.46
CA LEU A 14 15.88 22.45 13.80
C LEU A 14 17.16 21.63 13.71
N GLU A 15 17.35 20.72 14.67
CA GLU A 15 18.17 19.53 14.44
C GLU A 15 17.81 18.97 13.06
N ARG A 16 18.84 18.75 12.22
CA ARG A 16 18.65 18.21 10.88
C ARG A 16 17.82 16.94 10.99
N PRO A 17 16.67 16.83 10.31
CA PRO A 17 15.82 15.67 10.45
C PRO A 17 16.63 14.42 10.06
N PRO A 18 16.52 13.32 10.82
CA PRO A 18 17.22 12.10 10.47
C PRO A 18 16.87 11.72 9.04
N SER A 19 17.89 11.40 8.24
CA SER A 19 17.76 11.07 6.82
C SER A 19 16.85 9.85 6.56
N ARG A 20 16.54 9.09 7.60
CA ARG A 20 15.78 7.84 7.59
C ARG A 20 14.95 7.73 8.88
N LEU A 21 13.65 7.40 8.76
CA LEU A 21 12.77 7.13 9.90
C LEU A 21 12.57 5.61 10.05
N PRO A 22 13.20 4.96 11.05
CA PRO A 22 13.11 3.51 11.22
C PRO A 22 11.66 2.99 11.34
N VAL A 23 10.77 3.76 11.95
CA VAL A 23 9.32 3.43 12.06
C VAL A 23 8.69 3.24 10.69
N LEU A 24 9.04 4.09 9.72
CA LEU A 24 8.48 3.97 8.38
C LEU A 24 9.06 2.78 7.63
N ASP A 25 10.28 2.36 7.95
CA ASP A 25 10.85 1.16 7.35
C ASP A 25 10.16 -0.09 7.88
N ASP A 26 9.95 -0.17 9.19
CA ASP A 26 9.20 -1.26 9.84
C ASP A 26 7.75 -1.29 9.32
N PHE A 27 7.11 -0.12 9.20
CA PHE A 27 5.76 0.02 8.64
C PHE A 27 5.67 -0.50 7.20
N ASN A 28 6.61 -0.12 6.32
CA ASN A 28 6.64 -0.61 4.94
C ASN A 28 6.91 -2.12 4.87
N ALA A 29 7.71 -2.66 5.79
CA ALA A 29 7.92 -4.10 5.90
C ALA A 29 6.63 -4.83 6.28
N LEU A 30 5.89 -4.35 7.27
CA LEU A 30 4.60 -4.93 7.66
C LEU A 30 3.54 -4.79 6.54
N CYS A 31 3.43 -3.64 5.90
CA CYS A 31 2.54 -3.47 4.74
C CYS A 31 2.89 -4.45 3.60
N CYS A 32 4.17 -4.78 3.40
CA CYS A 32 4.58 -5.78 2.40
C CYS A 32 4.02 -7.17 2.74
N LEU A 33 4.11 -7.58 4.02
CA LEU A 33 3.52 -8.84 4.48
C LEU A 33 2.00 -8.85 4.33
N LEU A 34 1.33 -7.74 4.65
CA LEU A 34 -0.12 -7.61 4.51
C LEU A 34 -0.58 -7.64 3.04
N VAL A 35 0.15 -7.01 2.11
CA VAL A 35 -0.20 -7.09 0.67
C VAL A 35 -0.11 -8.53 0.16
N ILE A 36 0.89 -9.30 0.58
CA ILE A 36 0.96 -10.73 0.25
C ILE A 36 -0.30 -11.46 0.78
N MET A 37 -0.71 -11.18 2.01
CA MET A 37 -1.89 -11.78 2.62
C MET A 37 -3.16 -11.51 1.79
N ILE A 38 -3.36 -10.28 1.31
CA ILE A 38 -4.51 -9.94 0.44
C ILE A 38 -4.53 -10.85 -0.79
N HIS A 39 -3.39 -11.01 -1.47
CA HIS A 39 -3.30 -11.81 -2.70
C HIS A 39 -3.44 -13.31 -2.46
N VAL A 40 -2.88 -13.83 -1.36
CA VAL A 40 -3.07 -15.23 -0.95
C VAL A 40 -4.55 -15.52 -0.72
N MET A 41 -5.21 -14.71 0.11
CA MET A 41 -6.60 -14.93 0.53
C MET A 41 -7.64 -14.61 -0.54
N SER A 42 -7.28 -13.83 -1.57
CA SER A 42 -8.22 -13.44 -2.64
C SER A 42 -8.93 -14.61 -3.33
N LEU A 43 -8.28 -15.77 -3.46
CA LEU A 43 -8.90 -16.98 -3.99
C LEU A 43 -10.03 -17.48 -3.08
N GLY A 44 -9.80 -17.51 -1.77
CA GLY A 44 -10.78 -17.99 -0.81
C GLY A 44 -11.97 -17.04 -0.62
N ILE A 45 -11.84 -15.75 -0.92
CA ILE A 45 -12.97 -14.81 -0.85
C ILE A 45 -14.06 -15.15 -1.85
N THR A 46 -13.69 -15.72 -3.00
CA THR A 46 -14.64 -16.10 -4.05
C THR A 46 -15.15 -17.53 -3.87
N ASP A 47 -14.30 -18.44 -3.38
CA ASP A 47 -14.58 -19.88 -3.42
C ASP A 47 -14.99 -20.48 -2.07
N ALA A 48 -14.72 -19.79 -0.95
CA ALA A 48 -15.08 -20.30 0.37
C ALA A 48 -16.56 -20.06 0.65
N ASP A 49 -17.20 -21.02 1.33
CA ASP A 49 -18.54 -20.84 1.89
C ASP A 49 -18.51 -19.69 2.92
N PRO A 50 -19.22 -18.57 2.65
CA PRO A 50 -19.19 -17.39 3.53
C PRO A 50 -19.80 -17.63 4.92
N THR A 51 -20.66 -18.65 5.06
CA THR A 51 -21.32 -18.98 6.34
C THR A 51 -20.45 -19.88 7.23
N SER A 52 -19.38 -20.45 6.66
CA SER A 52 -18.51 -21.41 7.33
C SER A 52 -17.42 -20.73 8.18
N TRP A 53 -16.88 -21.45 9.17
CA TRP A 53 -15.73 -20.96 9.94
C TRP A 53 -14.48 -20.78 9.04
N GLN A 54 -14.36 -21.58 7.97
CA GLN A 54 -13.30 -21.42 6.97
C GLN A 54 -13.44 -20.10 6.22
N GLY A 55 -14.67 -19.72 5.86
CA GLY A 55 -14.99 -18.40 5.29
C GLY A 55 -14.53 -17.26 6.19
N ALA A 56 -14.79 -17.37 7.51
CA ALA A 56 -14.30 -16.39 8.50
C ALA A 56 -12.76 -16.30 8.53
N VAL A 57 -12.08 -17.45 8.55
CA VAL A 57 -10.62 -17.54 8.58
C VAL A 57 -9.97 -16.94 7.33
N VAL A 58 -10.64 -16.95 6.18
CA VAL A 58 -10.18 -16.25 4.98
C VAL A 58 -10.52 -14.76 5.04
N PHE A 59 -11.76 -14.42 5.37
CA PHE A 59 -12.29 -13.07 5.26
C PHE A 59 -11.63 -12.09 6.23
N VAL A 60 -11.49 -12.46 7.50
CA VAL A 60 -10.95 -11.59 8.55
C VAL A 60 -9.52 -11.12 8.23
N PRO A 61 -8.53 -12.00 8.01
CA PRO A 61 -7.17 -11.56 7.67
C PRO A 61 -7.10 -10.86 6.32
N TRP A 62 -7.93 -11.26 5.34
CA TRP A 62 -8.02 -10.54 4.07
C TRP A 62 -8.45 -9.08 4.28
N LEU A 63 -9.56 -8.85 5.00
CA LEU A 63 -10.11 -7.51 5.20
C LEU A 63 -9.14 -6.63 5.99
N LEU A 64 -8.59 -7.12 7.10
CA LEU A 64 -7.64 -6.38 7.92
C LEU A 64 -6.37 -6.01 7.15
N SER A 65 -5.95 -6.85 6.19
CA SER A 65 -4.79 -6.59 5.36
C SER A 65 -5.03 -5.52 4.29
N ARG A 66 -6.28 -5.24 3.90
CA ARG A 66 -6.62 -4.27 2.82
C ARG A 66 -6.15 -2.84 3.09
N CYS A 67 -5.85 -2.49 4.35
CA CYS A 67 -5.25 -1.21 4.70
C CYS A 67 -3.83 -1.01 4.13
N ALA A 68 -3.16 -2.07 3.67
CA ALA A 68 -1.75 -2.02 3.28
C ALA A 68 -1.46 -1.16 2.05
N VAL A 69 -2.31 -1.18 1.02
CA VAL A 69 -2.14 -0.32 -0.17
C VAL A 69 -2.32 1.17 0.18
N PRO A 70 -3.42 1.58 0.85
CA PRO A 70 -3.52 2.90 1.47
C PRO A 70 -2.34 3.25 2.37
N GLY A 71 -1.84 2.29 3.15
CA GLY A 71 -0.69 2.46 4.04
C GLY A 71 0.59 2.79 3.29
N PHE A 72 0.90 2.09 2.20
CA PHE A 72 2.05 2.41 1.37
C PHE A 72 1.97 3.82 0.77
N LEU A 73 0.78 4.26 0.36
CA LEU A 73 0.57 5.61 -0.15
C LEU A 73 0.68 6.67 0.96
N PHE A 74 0.15 6.40 2.14
CA PHE A 74 0.36 7.23 3.32
C PHE A 74 1.85 7.36 3.67
N SER A 75 2.59 6.25 3.72
CA SER A 75 4.04 6.26 3.98
C SER A 75 4.82 7.02 2.89
N GLY A 76 4.42 6.86 1.62
CA GLY A 76 4.97 7.62 0.49
C GLY A 76 4.73 9.13 0.63
N GLY A 77 3.50 9.51 0.96
CA GLY A 77 3.11 10.89 1.24
C GLY A 77 3.90 11.46 2.40
N MET A 78 4.04 10.73 3.50
CA MET A 78 4.82 11.16 4.66
C MET A 78 6.29 11.39 4.34
N LYS A 79 6.93 10.49 3.58
CA LYS A 79 8.30 10.68 3.10
C LYS A 79 8.43 11.92 2.21
N MET A 80 7.43 12.20 1.38
CA MET A 80 7.42 13.43 0.58
C MET A 80 7.21 14.68 1.44
N GLY A 81 6.29 14.65 2.41
CA GLY A 81 6.02 15.76 3.32
C GLY A 81 7.27 16.16 4.11
N LEU A 82 8.01 15.16 4.60
CA LEU A 82 9.31 15.35 5.26
C LEU A 82 10.35 15.98 4.34
N GLU A 83 10.35 15.63 3.04
CA GLU A 83 11.22 16.27 2.06
C GLU A 83 10.80 17.72 1.81
N LEU A 84 9.49 17.99 1.68
CA LEU A 84 8.93 19.32 1.40
C LEU A 84 9.06 20.30 2.58
N ALA A 85 9.18 19.79 3.80
CA ALA A 85 9.45 20.55 5.00
C ALA A 85 10.91 21.02 5.12
N ARG A 86 11.82 20.56 4.24
CA ARG A 86 13.22 21.03 4.20
C ARG A 86 13.33 22.38 3.52
N ASP A 87 14.28 23.19 3.96
CA ASP A 87 14.56 24.51 3.39
C ASP A 87 15.00 24.41 1.93
N THR A 88 15.88 23.45 1.64
CA THR A 88 16.39 23.18 0.31
C THR A 88 15.78 21.90 -0.26
N LEU A 89 15.15 22.04 -1.42
CA LEU A 89 14.55 20.93 -2.14
C LEU A 89 15.44 20.47 -3.28
N SER A 90 15.48 19.15 -3.48
CA SER A 90 16.13 18.62 -4.66
C SER A 90 15.41 19.11 -5.94
N PRO A 91 16.16 19.41 -7.02
CA PRO A 91 15.59 19.81 -8.30
C PRO A 91 14.62 18.73 -8.83
N TYR A 92 13.56 19.17 -9.50
CA TYR A 92 12.45 18.30 -9.90
C TYR A 92 12.86 17.18 -10.86
N GLY A 93 13.61 17.49 -11.93
CA GLY A 93 14.07 16.49 -12.90
C GLY A 93 14.89 15.35 -12.27
N PRO A 94 15.99 15.65 -11.55
CA PRO A 94 16.75 14.64 -10.81
C PRO A 94 15.92 13.85 -9.80
N TYR A 95 14.94 14.50 -9.14
CA TYR A 95 14.01 13.81 -8.25
C TYR A 95 13.20 12.74 -9.00
N ILE A 96 12.54 13.12 -10.11
CA ILE A 96 11.73 12.19 -10.89
C ILE A 96 12.59 11.06 -11.47
N LEU A 97 13.78 11.36 -11.99
CA LEU A 97 14.68 10.34 -12.52
C LEU A 97 15.07 9.30 -11.45
N ARG A 98 15.35 9.73 -10.21
CA ARG A 98 15.63 8.80 -9.10
C ARG A 98 14.43 7.91 -8.79
N ARG A 99 13.20 8.45 -8.83
CA ARG A 99 11.98 7.66 -8.61
C ARG A 99 11.74 6.68 -9.76
N ALA A 100 11.92 7.12 -11.01
CA ALA A 100 11.81 6.28 -12.19
C ALA A 100 12.79 5.11 -12.15
N LYS A 101 14.08 5.36 -11.90
CA LYS A 101 15.10 4.31 -11.75
C LYS A 101 14.80 3.31 -10.63
N LYS A 102 14.25 3.79 -9.52
CA LYS A 102 13.99 2.95 -8.34
C LYS A 102 12.70 2.14 -8.43
N VAL A 103 11.68 2.64 -9.13
CA VAL A 103 10.32 2.06 -9.10
C VAL A 103 9.79 1.75 -10.49
N TYR A 104 9.86 2.70 -11.42
CA TYR A 104 9.24 2.57 -12.74
C TYR A 104 10.01 1.64 -13.69
N PHE A 105 11.34 1.76 -13.79
CA PHE A 105 12.12 0.85 -14.65
C PHE A 105 12.08 -0.61 -14.17
N PRO A 106 12.19 -0.89 -12.84
CA PRO A 106 11.91 -2.24 -12.35
C PRO A 106 10.52 -2.74 -12.74
N TYR A 107 9.49 -1.89 -12.70
CA TYR A 107 8.16 -2.27 -13.17
C TYR A 107 8.13 -2.66 -14.65
N LEU A 108 8.77 -1.90 -15.54
CA LEU A 108 8.83 -2.25 -16.97
C LEU A 108 9.52 -3.60 -17.16
N PHE A 109 10.65 -3.81 -16.48
CA PHE A 109 11.38 -5.08 -16.51
C PHE A 109 10.50 -6.24 -16.01
N TRP A 110 9.87 -6.09 -14.85
CA TRP A 110 9.06 -7.15 -14.25
C TRP A 110 7.78 -7.41 -15.05
N THR A 111 7.20 -6.41 -15.71
CA THR A 111 6.06 -6.61 -16.61
C THR A 111 6.46 -7.46 -17.80
N LEU A 112 7.59 -7.15 -18.44
CA LEU A 112 8.13 -7.97 -19.54
C LEU A 112 8.47 -9.38 -19.05
N PHE A 113 9.12 -9.50 -17.90
CA PHE A 113 9.50 -10.79 -17.33
C PHE A 113 8.27 -11.66 -17.01
N TYR A 114 7.25 -11.10 -16.35
CA TYR A 114 5.98 -11.79 -16.11
C TYR A 114 5.33 -12.22 -17.42
N TYR A 115 5.32 -11.34 -18.42
CA TYR A 115 4.72 -11.63 -19.71
C TYR A 115 5.36 -12.86 -20.36
N LEU A 116 6.70 -12.91 -20.39
CA LEU A 116 7.46 -14.05 -20.91
C LEU A 116 7.22 -15.32 -20.09
N CYS A 117 7.19 -15.22 -18.76
CA CYS A 117 6.86 -16.32 -17.87
C CYS A 117 5.44 -16.86 -18.10
N PHE A 118 4.49 -16.00 -18.42
CA PHE A 118 3.09 -16.37 -18.57
C PHE A 118 2.75 -16.99 -19.93
N LEU A 119 3.64 -16.90 -20.92
CA LEU A 119 3.45 -17.54 -22.23
C LEU A 119 3.32 -19.07 -22.16
N PRO A 120 4.24 -19.83 -21.52
CA PRO A 120 4.20 -21.30 -21.56
C PRO A 120 3.04 -21.90 -20.77
N ILE A 121 2.41 -21.12 -19.88
CA ILE A 121 1.23 -21.55 -19.12
C ILE A 121 -0.08 -21.05 -19.73
N GLY A 122 -0.04 -20.38 -20.88
CA GLY A 122 -1.21 -19.89 -21.60
C GLY A 122 -1.97 -18.76 -20.89
N TYR A 123 -1.32 -18.05 -19.97
CA TYR A 123 -1.97 -16.97 -19.20
C TYR A 123 -2.02 -15.65 -19.99
N VAL A 124 -1.13 -15.46 -20.96
CA VAL A 124 -1.13 -14.35 -21.92
C VAL A 124 -1.13 -14.88 -23.36
N ARG A 125 -1.59 -14.06 -24.32
CA ARG A 125 -1.75 -14.46 -25.73
C ARG A 125 -0.46 -14.40 -26.55
N GLY A 126 0.55 -13.64 -26.11
CA GLY A 126 1.82 -13.49 -26.83
C GLY A 126 1.82 -12.44 -27.94
N SER A 127 0.93 -11.46 -27.90
CA SER A 127 0.89 -10.34 -28.85
C SER A 127 1.54 -9.07 -28.29
N LEU A 128 2.23 -8.30 -29.15
CA LEU A 128 2.81 -7.02 -28.76
C LEU A 128 1.77 -5.99 -28.31
N ALA A 129 0.57 -6.01 -28.90
CA ALA A 129 -0.53 -5.14 -28.50
C ALA A 129 -1.01 -5.43 -27.07
N GLU A 130 -1.07 -6.70 -26.69
CA GLU A 130 -1.40 -7.11 -25.31
C GLU A 130 -0.30 -6.69 -24.32
N LEU A 131 0.98 -6.91 -24.66
CA LEU A 131 2.10 -6.44 -23.85
C LEU A 131 2.08 -4.90 -23.66
N ALA A 132 1.84 -4.15 -24.73
CA ALA A 132 1.73 -2.69 -24.68
C ALA A 132 0.59 -2.24 -23.75
N ASN A 133 -0.57 -2.91 -23.84
CA ASN A 133 -1.68 -2.66 -22.92
C ASN A 133 -1.30 -2.93 -21.46
N TYR A 134 -0.59 -4.03 -21.18
CA TYR A 134 -0.13 -4.33 -19.82
C TYR A 134 0.87 -3.31 -19.29
N LEU A 135 1.80 -2.84 -20.12
CA LEU A 135 2.77 -1.80 -19.75
C LEU A 135 2.08 -0.45 -19.49
N TRP A 136 1.05 -0.13 -20.26
CA TRP A 136 0.31 1.11 -20.13
C TRP A 136 -0.62 1.13 -18.90
N PHE A 137 -1.37 0.05 -18.69
CA PHE A 137 -2.41 -0.03 -17.66
C PHE A 137 -1.98 -0.73 -16.37
N GLY A 138 -0.79 -1.34 -16.33
CA GLY A 138 -0.30 -2.05 -15.14
C GLY A 138 -1.23 -3.20 -14.71
N SER A 139 -1.93 -3.82 -15.66
CA SER A 139 -2.97 -4.83 -15.42
C SER A 139 -2.50 -6.29 -15.48
N LEU A 140 -1.22 -6.54 -15.82
CA LEU A 140 -0.71 -7.91 -15.95
C LEU A 140 -0.73 -8.66 -14.61
N SER A 141 -0.51 -7.94 -13.52
CA SER A 141 -0.53 -8.48 -12.17
C SER A 141 -1.11 -7.47 -11.21
N ALA A 142 -1.86 -7.96 -10.21
CA ALA A 142 -2.70 -7.13 -9.35
C ALA A 142 -1.95 -6.04 -8.57
N GLN A 143 -0.64 -6.16 -8.35
CA GLN A 143 0.17 -5.17 -7.65
C GLN A 143 0.79 -4.12 -8.59
N PHE A 144 0.80 -4.31 -9.91
CA PHE A 144 1.53 -3.42 -10.82
C PHE A 144 0.87 -2.05 -11.01
N TYR A 145 -0.46 -1.95 -10.95
CA TYR A 145 -1.14 -0.66 -11.02
C TYR A 145 -0.65 0.33 -9.94
N TYR A 146 -0.21 -0.18 -8.77
CA TYR A 146 0.31 0.63 -7.68
C TYR A 146 1.51 1.49 -8.15
N VAL A 147 2.36 0.94 -9.03
CA VAL A 147 3.51 1.68 -9.56
C VAL A 147 3.06 2.86 -10.41
N LEU A 148 2.01 2.69 -11.22
CA LEU A 148 1.45 3.79 -12.01
C LEU A 148 0.84 4.87 -11.11
N VAL A 149 0.07 4.46 -10.10
CA VAL A 149 -0.52 5.36 -9.10
C VAL A 149 0.55 6.17 -8.37
N VAL A 150 1.60 5.54 -7.86
CA VAL A 150 2.64 6.25 -7.10
C VAL A 150 3.47 7.16 -8.00
N MET A 151 3.69 6.79 -9.28
CA MET A 151 4.36 7.66 -10.24
C MET A 151 3.54 8.90 -10.57
N GLN A 152 2.22 8.78 -10.74
CA GLN A 152 1.32 9.95 -10.87
C GLN A 152 1.49 10.89 -9.66
N LEU A 153 1.50 10.34 -8.44
CA LEU A 153 1.72 11.13 -7.22
C LEU A 153 3.11 11.78 -7.15
N TYR A 154 4.17 11.11 -7.62
CA TYR A 154 5.51 11.70 -7.67
C TYR A 154 5.62 12.85 -8.67
N LEU A 155 4.98 12.73 -9.84
CA LEU A 155 4.94 13.79 -10.86
C LEU A 155 4.25 15.05 -10.32
N LEU A 156 3.23 14.89 -9.47
CA LEU A 156 2.47 16.00 -8.89
C LEU A 156 3.20 16.70 -7.71
N ARG A 157 4.49 16.39 -7.46
CA ARG A 157 5.30 17.02 -6.39
C ARG A 157 5.19 18.56 -6.30
N PRO A 158 5.22 19.32 -7.42
CA PRO A 158 5.08 20.78 -7.34
C PRO A 158 3.73 21.22 -6.76
N LEU A 159 2.65 20.51 -7.08
CA LEU A 159 1.31 20.79 -6.55
C LEU A 159 1.23 20.47 -5.06
N TRP A 160 1.80 19.34 -4.65
CA TRP A 160 1.88 18.96 -3.23
C TRP A 160 2.62 20.01 -2.39
N ARG A 161 3.68 20.60 -2.95
CA ARG A 161 4.40 21.71 -2.31
C ARG A 161 3.53 22.95 -2.14
N GLN A 162 2.72 23.28 -3.14
CA GLN A 162 1.78 24.42 -3.04
C GLN A 162 0.69 24.12 -2.01
N LEU A 163 0.12 22.91 -2.04
CA LEU A 163 -0.93 22.47 -1.13
C LEU A 163 -0.52 22.64 0.34
N VAL A 164 0.59 22.03 0.76
CA VAL A 164 1.01 22.05 2.18
C VAL A 164 1.43 23.43 2.69
N ARG A 165 1.79 24.35 1.78
CA ARG A 165 2.20 25.72 2.12
C ARG A 165 1.05 26.71 2.19
N ARG A 166 -0.02 26.47 1.42
CA ARG A 166 -1.13 27.42 1.27
C ARG A 166 -2.41 26.95 1.94
N VAL A 167 -2.56 25.65 2.19
CA VAL A 167 -3.79 25.06 2.71
C VAL A 167 -3.48 24.38 4.04
N GLY A 168 -4.27 24.70 5.07
CA GLY A 168 -4.18 24.03 6.36
C GLY A 168 -4.52 22.55 6.26
N TRP A 169 -3.96 21.73 7.16
CA TRP A 169 -4.07 20.26 7.07
C TRP A 169 -5.51 19.74 7.09
N LEU A 170 -6.40 20.36 7.87
CA LEU A 170 -7.82 20.00 7.91
C LEU A 170 -8.48 20.19 6.54
N ALA A 171 -8.34 21.37 5.95
CA ALA A 171 -8.90 21.68 4.64
C ALA A 171 -8.28 20.82 3.53
N GLY A 172 -6.97 20.58 3.58
CA GLY A 172 -6.27 19.74 2.63
C GLY A 172 -6.74 18.28 2.68
N CYS A 173 -6.84 17.68 3.87
CA CYS A 173 -7.34 16.32 4.05
C CYS A 173 -8.83 16.19 3.72
N ALA A 174 -9.67 17.15 4.14
CA ALA A 174 -11.10 17.14 3.84
C ALA A 174 -11.35 17.28 2.33
N GLY A 175 -10.67 18.21 1.65
CA GLY A 175 -10.75 18.35 0.20
C GLY A 175 -10.30 17.09 -0.53
N ALA A 176 -9.19 16.48 -0.10
CA ALA A 176 -8.71 15.22 -0.65
C ALA A 176 -9.70 14.06 -0.47
N LEU A 177 -10.38 14.00 0.68
CA LEU A 177 -11.42 13.01 0.96
C LEU A 177 -12.63 13.21 0.03
N VAL A 178 -13.14 14.43 -0.09
CA VAL A 178 -14.28 14.76 -0.97
C VAL A 178 -13.97 14.41 -2.42
N VAL A 179 -12.79 14.82 -2.91
CA VAL A 179 -12.35 14.51 -4.28
C VAL A 179 -12.22 13.01 -4.49
N MET A 180 -11.65 12.28 -3.52
CA MET A 180 -11.54 10.82 -3.61
C MET A 180 -12.91 10.15 -3.64
N LEU A 181 -13.84 10.53 -2.75
CA LEU A 181 -15.20 9.98 -2.71
C LEU A 181 -15.97 10.27 -4.01
N ALA A 182 -15.88 11.51 -4.52
CA ALA A 182 -16.46 11.89 -5.80
C ALA A 182 -15.90 11.03 -6.94
N ALA A 183 -14.57 10.84 -6.99
CA ALA A 183 -13.96 9.99 -7.99
C ALA A 183 -14.38 8.51 -7.87
N LEU A 184 -14.50 7.99 -6.64
CA LEU A 184 -14.96 6.62 -6.40
C LEU A 184 -16.40 6.40 -6.87
N TRP A 185 -17.26 7.41 -6.72
CA TRP A 185 -18.64 7.38 -7.16
C TRP A 185 -18.77 7.54 -8.69
N LEU A 186 -18.01 8.46 -9.28
CA LEU A 186 -18.08 8.79 -10.71
C LEU A 186 -17.41 7.75 -11.60
N GLN A 187 -16.34 7.08 -11.15
CA GLN A 187 -15.55 6.18 -12.01
C GLN A 187 -16.39 5.01 -12.58
N GLY A 188 -17.39 4.51 -11.85
CA GLY A 188 -18.24 3.41 -12.33
C GLY A 188 -19.24 3.87 -13.40
N ALA A 189 -19.72 5.11 -13.30
CA ALA A 189 -20.51 5.73 -14.37
C ALA A 189 -19.64 6.05 -15.59
N ALA A 190 -18.45 6.62 -15.37
CA ALA A 190 -17.49 6.94 -16.42
C ALA A 190 -17.03 5.69 -17.20
N ALA A 191 -16.75 4.57 -16.51
CA ALA A 191 -16.37 3.32 -17.17
C ALA A 191 -17.47 2.74 -18.07
N ARG A 192 -18.75 2.95 -17.71
CA ARG A 192 -19.90 2.53 -18.53
C ARG A 192 -20.15 3.47 -19.70
N ALA A 193 -20.00 4.79 -19.49
CA ALA A 193 -20.23 5.80 -20.52
C ALA A 193 -19.09 5.91 -21.54
N LEU A 194 -17.85 5.62 -21.11
CA LEU A 194 -16.63 5.80 -21.89
C LEU A 194 -15.84 4.48 -21.91
N PRO A 195 -16.01 3.62 -22.94
CA PRO A 195 -15.33 2.32 -23.00
C PRO A 195 -13.80 2.40 -22.88
N TRP A 196 -13.21 3.48 -23.40
CA TRP A 196 -11.77 3.74 -23.29
C TRP A 196 -11.30 4.06 -21.86
N PHE A 197 -12.20 4.47 -20.96
CA PHE A 197 -11.92 4.77 -19.56
C PHE A 197 -11.94 3.52 -18.68
N ALA A 198 -12.72 2.50 -19.04
CA ALA A 198 -12.89 1.28 -18.23
C ALA A 198 -11.56 0.66 -17.74
N PRO A 199 -10.47 0.60 -18.55
CA PRO A 199 -9.19 0.06 -18.09
C PRO A 199 -8.47 0.89 -17.00
N TYR A 200 -8.84 2.16 -16.81
CA TYR A 200 -8.29 3.06 -15.80
C TYR A 200 -9.02 3.01 -14.44
N GLN A 201 -10.19 2.36 -14.39
CA GLN A 201 -10.99 2.27 -13.17
C GLN A 201 -10.17 1.67 -12.03
N GLY A 202 -10.10 2.36 -10.88
CA GLY A 202 -9.30 1.96 -9.72
C GLY A 202 -7.78 2.09 -9.87
N LYS A 203 -7.26 2.65 -10.98
CA LYS A 203 -5.80 2.78 -11.24
C LYS A 203 -5.31 4.23 -11.31
N LEU A 204 -6.15 5.17 -10.91
CA LEU A 204 -5.84 6.60 -10.89
C LEU A 204 -5.45 7.02 -9.48
N PHE A 205 -4.49 7.94 -9.35
CA PHE A 205 -4.07 8.43 -8.03
C PHE A 205 -5.22 9.03 -7.20
N ILE A 206 -6.24 9.56 -7.88
CA ILE A 206 -7.38 10.23 -7.28
C ILE A 206 -8.18 9.29 -6.36
N THR A 207 -8.21 7.98 -6.66
CA THR A 207 -8.92 6.98 -5.84
C THR A 207 -8.20 6.66 -4.52
N TYR A 208 -7.01 7.23 -4.31
CA TYR A 208 -6.22 7.08 -3.09
C TYR A 208 -5.76 8.42 -2.52
N LEU A 209 -6.29 9.53 -3.04
CA LEU A 209 -5.79 10.88 -2.79
C LEU A 209 -5.79 11.23 -1.30
N PHE A 210 -6.85 10.84 -0.57
CA PHE A 210 -6.98 11.09 0.85
C PHE A 210 -5.80 10.54 1.66
N TYR A 211 -5.42 9.29 1.44
CA TYR A 211 -4.35 8.64 2.20
C TYR A 211 -2.98 9.26 1.92
N TRP A 212 -2.73 9.61 0.65
CA TRP A 212 -1.51 10.31 0.26
C TRP A 212 -1.41 11.68 0.94
N VAL A 213 -2.48 12.48 0.89
CA VAL A 213 -2.51 13.83 1.48
C VAL A 213 -2.45 13.78 3.00
N ALA A 214 -3.14 12.84 3.65
CA ALA A 214 -3.01 12.61 5.09
C ALA A 214 -1.57 12.28 5.49
N GLY A 215 -0.91 11.40 4.73
CA GLY A 215 0.51 11.10 4.91
C GLY A 215 1.40 12.33 4.70
N LEU A 216 1.13 13.09 3.63
CA LEU A 216 1.85 14.32 3.28
C LEU A 216 1.85 15.33 4.43
N TYR A 217 0.69 15.62 5.03
CA TYR A 217 0.60 16.52 6.18
C TYR A 217 1.22 15.91 7.44
N ALA A 218 1.05 14.62 7.70
CA ALA A 218 1.71 13.94 8.82
C ALA A 218 3.25 14.08 8.75
N GLY A 219 3.80 14.00 7.55
CA GLY A 219 5.23 14.19 7.31
C GLY A 219 5.69 15.65 7.33
N TYR A 220 4.87 16.56 6.81
CA TYR A 220 5.21 17.99 6.73
C TYR A 220 5.14 18.67 8.10
N LEU A 221 4.05 18.46 8.84
CA LEU A 221 3.81 19.08 10.14
C LEU A 221 4.57 18.41 11.29
N ARG A 222 4.79 17.09 11.21
CA ARG A 222 5.42 16.29 12.28
C ARG A 222 4.78 16.55 13.64
N PRO A 223 3.46 16.28 13.79
CA PRO A 223 2.77 16.58 15.05
C PRO A 223 3.46 15.85 16.20
N GLU A 224 3.54 16.53 17.35
CA GLU A 224 4.02 15.93 18.58
C GLU A 224 3.15 14.73 18.97
N ARG A 225 3.78 13.77 19.64
CA ARG A 225 3.05 12.60 20.13
C ARG A 225 2.07 13.03 21.23
N PRO A 226 0.82 12.56 21.18
CA PRO A 226 -0.13 12.85 22.23
C PRO A 226 0.34 12.26 23.58
N ALA A 227 -0.11 12.86 24.67
CA ALA A 227 0.13 12.36 26.02
C ALA A 227 -0.31 10.88 26.17
N PRO A 228 0.33 10.08 27.04
CA PRO A 228 0.11 8.63 27.12
C PRO A 228 -1.35 8.21 27.27
N ALA A 229 -2.12 8.90 28.12
CA ALA A 229 -3.55 8.62 28.32
C ALA A 229 -4.37 8.85 27.04
N ARG A 230 -4.17 10.00 26.38
CA ARG A 230 -4.84 10.32 25.11
C ARG A 230 -4.44 9.35 24.00
N ARG A 231 -3.18 8.91 23.99
CA ARG A 231 -2.67 7.90 23.05
C ARG A 231 -3.37 6.55 23.23
N LEU A 232 -3.53 6.09 24.47
CA LEU A 232 -4.24 4.84 24.78
C LEU A 232 -5.69 4.91 24.28
N TRP A 233 -6.42 5.98 24.62
CA TRP A 233 -7.79 6.17 24.14
C TRP A 233 -7.90 6.23 22.61
N ALA A 234 -6.93 6.87 21.94
CA ALA A 234 -6.88 6.89 20.48
C ALA A 234 -6.66 5.48 19.91
N ILE A 235 -5.82 4.64 20.52
CA ILE A 235 -5.60 3.24 20.11
C ILE A 235 -6.88 2.43 20.31
N LEU A 236 -7.49 2.50 21.51
CA LEU A 236 -8.71 1.75 21.82
C LEU A 236 -9.88 2.16 20.92
N GLY A 237 -10.10 3.47 20.74
CA GLY A 237 -11.13 3.99 19.85
C GLY A 237 -10.90 3.60 18.39
N SER A 238 -9.64 3.64 17.92
CA SER A 238 -9.29 3.18 16.58
C SER A 238 -9.58 1.69 16.39
N GLY A 239 -9.19 0.87 17.39
CA GLY A 239 -9.45 -0.57 17.39
C GLY A 239 -10.94 -0.88 17.34
N LEU A 240 -11.75 -0.18 18.16
CA LEU A 240 -13.19 -0.35 18.17
C LEU A 240 -13.80 -0.06 16.78
N VAL A 241 -13.47 1.06 16.15
CA VAL A 241 -14.01 1.40 14.81
C VAL A 241 -13.59 0.37 13.76
N VAL A 242 -12.34 -0.09 13.77
CA VAL A 242 -11.85 -1.09 12.82
C VAL A 242 -12.55 -2.44 13.04
N LEU A 243 -12.74 -2.88 14.28
CA LEU A 243 -13.43 -4.12 14.62
C LEU A 243 -14.93 -4.04 14.30
N THR A 244 -15.58 -2.91 14.54
CA THR A 244 -16.97 -2.68 14.13
C THR A 244 -17.12 -2.74 12.61
N TYR A 245 -16.25 -2.05 11.87
CA TYR A 245 -16.23 -2.11 10.41
C TYR A 245 -16.03 -3.54 9.89
N LEU A 246 -15.10 -4.28 10.51
CA LEU A 246 -14.87 -5.70 10.21
C LEU A 246 -16.13 -6.53 10.45
N GLY A 247 -16.78 -6.38 11.61
CA GLY A 247 -18.00 -7.09 11.95
C GLY A 247 -19.13 -6.82 10.96
N LEU A 248 -19.35 -5.54 10.60
CA LEU A 248 -20.36 -5.17 9.60
C LEU A 248 -20.06 -5.77 8.22
N CYS A 249 -18.81 -5.65 7.74
CA CYS A 249 -18.41 -6.25 6.46
C CYS A 249 -18.55 -7.78 6.47
N TYR A 250 -18.27 -8.42 7.62
CA TYR A 250 -18.41 -9.86 7.76
C TYR A 250 -19.87 -10.30 7.79
N LEU A 251 -20.78 -9.49 8.34
CA LEU A 251 -22.23 -9.73 8.25
C LEU A 251 -22.73 -9.58 6.81
N GLU A 252 -22.22 -8.62 6.03
CA GLU A 252 -22.55 -8.57 4.59
C GLU A 252 -22.05 -9.82 3.85
N PHE A 253 -20.84 -10.25 4.16
CA PHE A 253 -20.22 -11.41 3.53
C PHE A 253 -20.92 -12.71 3.89
N SER A 254 -21.18 -12.96 5.18
CA SER A 254 -21.68 -14.25 5.66
C SER A 254 -23.21 -14.38 5.67
N ALA A 255 -23.93 -13.30 5.96
CA ALA A 255 -25.39 -13.32 6.09
C ALA A 255 -26.12 -12.61 4.95
N GLY A 256 -25.40 -12.02 3.98
CA GLY A 256 -26.01 -11.29 2.87
C GLY A 256 -26.76 -10.01 3.29
N VAL A 257 -26.54 -9.53 4.52
CA VAL A 257 -27.11 -8.27 5.00
C VAL A 257 -26.51 -7.13 4.19
N VAL A 258 -27.31 -6.21 3.67
CA VAL A 258 -26.79 -5.06 2.93
C VAL A 258 -26.85 -3.83 3.83
N PHE A 259 -25.69 -3.28 4.20
CA PHE A 259 -25.62 -2.02 4.92
C PHE A 259 -25.51 -0.87 3.92
N PHE A 260 -26.37 0.13 4.07
CA PHE A 260 -26.32 1.33 3.25
C PHE A 260 -24.98 2.05 3.46
N ASN A 261 -24.25 2.29 2.37
CA ASN A 261 -23.03 3.08 2.33
C ASN A 261 -21.86 2.59 3.20
N LEU A 262 -21.71 1.27 3.41
CA LEU A 262 -20.56 0.74 4.16
C LEU A 262 -19.20 1.10 3.51
N GLU A 263 -19.16 1.28 2.18
CA GLU A 263 -18.00 1.78 1.45
C GLU A 263 -17.56 3.20 1.87
N LEU A 264 -18.43 4.02 2.47
CA LEU A 264 -18.06 5.33 3.02
C LEU A 264 -17.30 5.22 4.35
N MET A 265 -17.45 4.11 5.09
CA MET A 265 -16.70 3.86 6.33
C MET A 265 -15.27 3.37 6.06
N LYS A 266 -15.03 2.80 4.89
CA LYS A 266 -13.74 2.22 4.48
C LYS A 266 -12.57 3.22 4.51
N PRO A 267 -12.70 4.48 4.01
CA PRO A 267 -11.67 5.51 4.22
C PRO A 267 -11.22 5.68 5.66
N LEU A 268 -12.18 5.78 6.58
CA LEU A 268 -11.92 5.95 8.00
C LEU A 268 -11.27 4.71 8.60
N SER A 269 -11.86 3.53 8.36
CA SER A 269 -11.33 2.25 8.86
C SER A 269 -9.88 2.00 8.40
N ASN A 270 -9.58 2.26 7.12
CA ASN A 270 -8.22 2.15 6.60
C ASN A 270 -7.25 3.15 7.25
N LEU A 271 -7.67 4.42 7.45
CA LEU A 271 -6.82 5.42 8.11
C LEU A 271 -6.52 5.03 9.56
N LEU A 272 -7.52 4.54 10.29
CA LEU A 272 -7.35 4.09 11.68
C LEU A 272 -6.51 2.82 11.75
N SER A 273 -6.62 1.91 10.78
CA SER A 273 -5.75 0.74 10.64
C SER A 273 -4.29 1.15 10.39
N ILE A 274 -4.06 2.16 9.53
CA ILE A 274 -2.72 2.75 9.31
C ILE A 274 -2.17 3.35 10.61
N TYR A 275 -2.99 4.07 11.37
CA TYR A 275 -2.60 4.62 12.67
C TYR A 275 -2.19 3.52 13.65
N LEU A 276 -3.02 2.48 13.80
CA LEU A 276 -2.71 1.31 14.66
C LEU A 276 -1.40 0.62 14.24
N LEU A 277 -1.16 0.47 12.94
CA LEU A 277 0.06 -0.15 12.42
C LEU A 277 1.29 0.73 12.66
N MET A 278 1.16 2.06 12.56
CA MET A 278 2.21 3.01 12.93
C MET A 278 2.52 2.97 14.43
N GLU A 279 1.50 2.83 15.28
CA GLU A 279 1.65 2.68 16.73
C GLU A 279 2.33 1.35 17.10
N LEU A 280 1.99 0.26 16.41
CA LEU A 280 2.70 -1.01 16.53
C LEU A 280 4.18 -0.85 16.16
N CYS A 281 4.49 -0.23 15.01
CA CYS A 281 5.87 0.02 14.59
C CYS A 281 6.63 0.92 15.58
N ALA A 282 5.94 1.88 16.20
CA ALA A 282 6.51 2.71 17.26
C ALA A 282 6.87 1.89 18.51
N ALA A 283 6.04 0.92 18.89
CA ALA A 283 6.32 0.01 20.01
C ALA A 283 7.49 -0.94 19.69
N LEU A 284 7.58 -1.40 18.43
CA LEU A 284 8.66 -2.27 17.96
C LEU A 284 10.04 -1.60 17.96
N LYS A 285 10.15 -0.28 18.15
CA LYS A 285 11.46 0.39 18.27
C LYS A 285 12.34 -0.20 19.37
N ASN A 286 11.73 -0.60 20.49
CA ASN A 286 12.43 -1.07 21.68
C ASN A 286 12.52 -2.60 21.72
N CYS A 287 12.25 -3.29 20.61
CA CYS A 287 12.35 -4.74 20.56
C CYS A 287 13.80 -5.24 20.66
N GLY A 288 13.95 -6.51 21.02
CA GLY A 288 15.27 -7.15 21.12
C GLY A 288 16.05 -7.13 19.79
N PRO A 289 17.39 -7.27 19.85
CA PRO A 289 18.26 -7.11 18.69
C PRO A 289 17.96 -8.09 17.55
N LEU A 290 17.49 -9.31 17.87
CA LEU A 290 17.10 -10.31 16.88
C LEU A 290 15.90 -9.83 16.04
N LEU A 291 14.84 -9.36 16.69
CA LEU A 291 13.65 -8.87 15.99
C LEU A 291 13.97 -7.61 15.17
N ARG A 292 14.81 -6.70 15.69
CA ARG A 292 15.27 -5.52 14.95
C ARG A 292 16.03 -5.90 13.67
N ARG A 293 16.92 -6.90 13.74
CA ARG A 293 17.65 -7.42 12.56
C ARG A 293 16.68 -8.01 11.54
N PHE A 294 15.70 -8.78 12.00
CA PHE A 294 14.67 -9.37 11.14
C PHE A 294 13.81 -8.31 10.44
N LEU A 295 13.28 -7.32 11.17
CA LEU A 295 12.50 -6.21 10.59
C LEU A 295 13.30 -5.42 9.56
N ASN A 296 14.58 -5.15 9.85
CA ASN A 296 15.47 -4.49 8.90
C ASN A 296 15.68 -5.33 7.63
N TRP A 297 15.81 -6.66 7.75
CA TRP A 297 15.93 -7.55 6.60
C TRP A 297 14.64 -7.60 5.78
N LEU A 298 13.47 -7.71 6.43
CA LEU A 298 12.17 -7.65 5.76
C LEU A 298 12.01 -6.35 4.97
N TYR A 299 12.39 -5.22 5.56
CA TYR A 299 12.37 -3.93 4.87
C TYR A 299 13.26 -3.93 3.62
N GLN A 300 14.48 -4.45 3.70
CA GLN A 300 15.38 -4.54 2.55
C GLN A 300 14.82 -5.44 1.44
N ALA A 301 14.14 -6.53 1.82
CA ALA A 301 13.50 -7.45 0.90
C ALA A 301 12.22 -6.88 0.25
N SER A 302 11.52 -5.97 0.93
CA SER A 302 10.15 -5.55 0.60
C SER A 302 9.93 -5.15 -0.86
N LEU A 303 10.83 -4.40 -1.48
CA LEU A 303 10.68 -3.97 -2.88
C LEU A 303 10.85 -5.15 -3.86
N PHE A 304 11.82 -6.04 -3.60
CA PHE A 304 11.99 -7.23 -4.43
C PHE A 304 10.79 -8.16 -4.29
N VAL A 305 10.36 -8.39 -3.05
CA VAL A 305 9.21 -9.24 -2.73
C VAL A 305 7.92 -8.67 -3.34
N PHE A 306 7.73 -7.35 -3.29
CA PHE A 306 6.65 -6.66 -3.99
C PHE A 306 6.58 -7.02 -5.48
N PHE A 307 7.72 -7.08 -6.17
CA PHE A 307 7.73 -7.45 -7.59
C PHE A 307 7.52 -8.94 -7.85
N VAL A 308 7.97 -9.84 -6.96
CA VAL A 308 8.00 -11.29 -7.27
C VAL A 308 6.81 -12.08 -6.73
N HIS A 309 6.16 -11.64 -5.65
CA HIS A 309 5.23 -12.50 -4.90
C HIS A 309 4.02 -12.99 -5.70
N CYS A 310 3.44 -12.15 -6.56
CA CYS A 310 2.33 -12.59 -7.42
C CYS A 310 2.79 -13.57 -8.50
N LEU A 311 4.02 -13.46 -9.02
CA LEU A 311 4.58 -14.45 -9.95
C LEU A 311 4.64 -15.82 -9.28
N VAL A 312 5.24 -15.87 -8.10
CA VAL A 312 5.40 -17.10 -7.30
C VAL A 312 4.04 -17.69 -6.99
N LEU A 313 3.09 -16.86 -6.54
CA LEU A 313 1.74 -17.27 -6.21
C LEU A 313 0.97 -17.83 -7.43
N THR A 314 1.05 -17.17 -8.59
CA THR A 314 0.40 -17.63 -9.83
C THR A 314 0.97 -18.96 -10.28
N TYR A 315 2.29 -19.12 -10.33
CA TYR A 315 2.91 -20.39 -10.71
C TYR A 315 2.66 -21.51 -9.71
N ALA A 316 2.75 -21.23 -8.40
CA ALA A 316 2.46 -22.22 -7.37
C ALA A 316 1.02 -22.73 -7.52
N THR A 317 0.06 -21.83 -7.77
CA THR A 317 -1.34 -22.20 -8.03
C THR A 317 -1.45 -23.07 -9.29
N ALA A 318 -0.83 -22.65 -10.39
CA ALA A 318 -0.88 -23.41 -11.65
C ALA A 318 -0.24 -24.79 -11.55
N ILE A 319 0.88 -24.92 -10.82
CA ILE A 319 1.56 -26.21 -10.59
C ILE A 319 0.69 -27.11 -9.73
N LEU A 320 0.15 -26.61 -8.62
CA LEU A 320 -0.73 -27.40 -7.73
C LEU A 320 -1.97 -27.92 -8.48
N GLN A 321 -2.60 -27.07 -9.28
CA GLN A 321 -3.75 -27.47 -10.09
C GLN A 321 -3.38 -28.50 -11.17
N LYS A 322 -2.22 -28.37 -11.82
CA LYS A 322 -1.72 -29.38 -12.77
C LYS A 322 -1.41 -30.72 -12.09
N LEU A 323 -1.04 -30.71 -10.81
CA LEU A 323 -0.84 -31.91 -9.99
C LEU A 323 -2.16 -32.48 -9.42
N GLY A 324 -3.33 -31.95 -9.82
CA GLY A 324 -4.64 -32.43 -9.39
C GLY A 324 -5.11 -31.88 -8.04
N VAL A 325 -4.40 -30.91 -7.46
CA VAL A 325 -4.83 -30.27 -6.20
C VAL A 325 -5.87 -29.20 -6.51
N HIS A 326 -7.14 -29.54 -6.29
CA HIS A 326 -8.27 -28.62 -6.47
C HIS A 326 -8.99 -28.24 -5.17
N SER A 327 -8.61 -28.84 -4.04
CA SER A 327 -9.15 -28.44 -2.73
C SER A 327 -8.73 -27.01 -2.38
N LEU A 328 -9.71 -26.16 -2.06
CA LEU A 328 -9.48 -24.76 -1.70
C LEU A 328 -8.50 -24.62 -0.52
N SER A 329 -8.66 -25.42 0.53
CA SER A 329 -7.79 -25.38 1.71
C SER A 329 -6.34 -25.69 1.35
N LEU A 330 -6.10 -26.74 0.54
CA LEU A 330 -4.75 -27.12 0.11
C LEU A 330 -4.15 -26.06 -0.83
N LEU A 331 -4.96 -25.47 -1.72
CA LEU A 331 -4.53 -24.37 -2.57
C LEU A 331 -4.15 -23.13 -1.76
N LEU A 332 -4.94 -22.75 -0.76
CA LEU A 332 -4.65 -21.61 0.11
C LEU A 332 -3.38 -21.83 0.94
N ILE A 333 -3.19 -23.02 1.52
CA ILE A 333 -1.95 -23.37 2.25
C ILE A 333 -0.76 -23.31 1.29
N GLY A 334 -0.86 -23.94 0.12
CA GLY A 334 0.20 -23.93 -0.89
C GLY A 334 0.55 -22.51 -1.36
N ARG A 335 -0.46 -21.67 -1.59
CA ARG A 335 -0.28 -20.25 -1.93
C ARG A 335 0.37 -19.46 -0.80
N LEU A 336 -0.02 -19.69 0.44
CA LEU A 336 0.56 -19.02 1.62
C LEU A 336 2.05 -19.39 1.76
N VAL A 337 2.37 -20.68 1.70
CA VAL A 337 3.74 -21.18 1.78
C VAL A 337 4.57 -20.64 0.62
N ALA A 338 4.08 -20.73 -0.62
CA ALA A 338 4.82 -20.25 -1.79
C ALA A 338 5.03 -18.73 -1.75
N ALA A 339 4.00 -17.95 -1.45
CA ALA A 339 4.09 -16.50 -1.49
C ALA A 339 4.97 -15.92 -0.37
N TYR A 340 4.92 -16.46 0.85
CA TYR A 340 5.82 -16.04 1.92
C TYR A 340 7.20 -16.71 1.78
N LEU A 341 7.31 -18.04 1.86
CA LEU A 341 8.63 -18.66 1.87
C LEU A 341 9.34 -18.53 0.52
N GLY A 342 8.64 -18.79 -0.58
CA GLY A 342 9.22 -18.75 -1.93
C GLY A 342 9.73 -17.35 -2.31
N SER A 343 8.92 -16.31 -2.12
CA SER A 343 9.33 -14.93 -2.48
C SER A 343 10.54 -14.44 -1.68
N PHE A 344 10.57 -14.74 -0.38
CA PHE A 344 11.67 -14.35 0.50
C PHE A 344 12.93 -15.21 0.27
N LEU A 345 12.77 -16.49 -0.08
CA LEU A 345 13.88 -17.35 -0.51
C LEU A 345 14.51 -16.85 -1.81
N LEU A 346 13.71 -16.48 -2.80
CA LEU A 346 14.20 -15.89 -4.06
C LEU A 346 14.97 -14.59 -3.80
N TYR A 347 14.50 -13.74 -2.88
CA TYR A 347 15.26 -12.56 -2.46
C TYR A 347 16.60 -12.95 -1.83
N TRP A 348 16.61 -13.91 -0.92
CA TRP A 348 17.85 -14.38 -0.30
C TRP A 348 18.85 -14.93 -1.33
N LEU A 349 18.40 -15.78 -2.25
CA LEU A 349 19.21 -16.30 -3.36
C LEU A 349 19.76 -15.17 -4.23
N TRP A 350 18.92 -14.21 -4.60
CA TRP A 350 19.33 -13.03 -5.36
C TRP A 350 20.43 -12.24 -4.65
N THR A 351 20.32 -12.03 -3.33
CA THR A 351 21.37 -11.32 -2.58
C THR A 351 22.70 -12.06 -2.55
N ARG A 352 22.68 -13.40 -2.51
CA ARG A 352 23.89 -14.24 -2.58
C ARG A 352 24.54 -14.16 -3.96
N LEU A 353 23.76 -14.32 -5.02
CA LEU A 353 24.25 -14.18 -6.40
C LEU A 353 24.83 -12.79 -6.68
N ARG A 354 24.21 -11.75 -6.14
CA ARG A 354 24.72 -10.39 -6.31
C ARG A 354 26.07 -10.19 -5.61
N GLN A 355 26.27 -10.82 -4.45
CA GLN A 355 27.54 -10.75 -3.71
C GLN A 355 28.67 -11.50 -4.42
N THR A 356 28.37 -12.54 -5.20
CA THR A 356 29.38 -13.29 -5.96
C THR A 356 29.77 -12.60 -7.27
N ILE A 357 28.83 -11.94 -7.95
CA ILE A 357 29.08 -11.23 -9.22
C ILE A 357 29.78 -9.88 -8.98
N HIS A 358 29.44 -9.19 -7.89
CA HIS A 358 30.08 -7.96 -7.47
C HIS A 358 30.63 -8.13 -6.05
N PRO A 359 31.72 -8.88 -5.87
CA PRO A 359 32.43 -8.89 -4.60
C PRO A 359 32.85 -7.44 -4.30
N ARG A 360 32.57 -6.98 -3.08
CA ARG A 360 32.90 -5.63 -2.65
C ARG A 360 34.39 -5.41 -2.61
#